data_AF-A0A8I2YCP0-F1
#
_entry.id   AF-A0A8I2YCP0-F1
#
_cell.length_a   1.000
_cell.length_b   1.000
_cell.length_c   1.000
_cell.angle_alpha   90.00
_cell.angle_beta   90.00
_cell.angle_gamma   90.00
#
_symmetry.space_group_name_H-M   'P 1'
#
loop_
_entity.id
_entity.type
_entity.pdbx_description
1 polymer ?
#
loop_
_entity_poly.entity_id
_entity_poly.type
_entity_poly.pdbx_seq_one_letter_code
_entity_poly.pdbx_strand_id
1 'polypeptide(L)'
;MGKHTRIPDNDSSDSNSSTTEASESESLKAQHAAKRNKKHPKGGSRMTQKNKSRKSSARAPHAEDDSDASDSDSKPEANPRSIEKEYAVAARAVARCVDLFCNPRKVVDYILLLKEEEAVKNGELEESEAECKRREALLQVISPKQRERYQRAYDTFIDLAPALKELINNPKKRDELRHVLGGMKRVITSVRSDDCARLKERIGRYVPANPAKDIVSPPIHDGQTSRSHLGFNHPVLARFLCPIEHAKDYDEDPDGTRQKLLNGKIKVTEDVFPAFIWAGEPPGVDFNDDSMLEGMFEGYFLTRASHLFSIIYLLTHRRNR
;
A
#
# COMPACT_ATOMS: atom_id res chain seq x y z
N MET A 1 -40.40 48.10 15.89
CA MET A 1 -41.86 48.09 16.13
C MET A 1 -42.34 46.66 15.92
N GLY A 2 -42.65 45.97 17.04
CA GLY A 2 -42.97 44.55 17.04
C GLY A 2 -44.35 44.25 16.49
N LYS A 3 -44.49 43.11 15.83
CA LYS A 3 -45.77 42.48 15.53
C LYS A 3 -45.80 41.12 16.21
N HIS A 4 -46.63 41.03 17.24
CA HIS A 4 -47.18 39.81 17.79
C HIS A 4 -48.06 39.12 16.74
N THR A 5 -47.92 37.80 16.61
CA THR A 5 -49.01 36.92 16.17
C THR A 5 -48.96 35.64 16.99
N ARG A 6 -50.15 35.25 17.44
CA ARG A 6 -50.50 34.22 18.43
C ARG A 6 -51.28 33.12 17.68
N ILE A 7 -51.09 31.85 18.13
CA ILE A 7 -52.12 30.77 18.26
C ILE A 7 -52.58 30.09 16.94
N PRO A 8 -53.03 28.80 16.90
CA PRO A 8 -53.33 27.85 17.99
C PRO A 8 -52.73 26.43 17.89
N ASP A 9 -52.81 25.76 19.04
CA ASP A 9 -52.87 24.32 19.26
C ASP A 9 -54.04 23.64 18.50
N ASN A 10 -53.85 22.40 18.04
CA ASN A 10 -54.97 21.52 17.77
C ASN A 10 -54.68 20.12 18.32
N ASP A 11 -55.49 19.76 19.30
CA ASP A 11 -55.60 18.49 19.99
C ASP A 11 -56.73 17.65 19.33
N SER A 12 -56.91 16.40 19.78
CA SER A 12 -58.04 15.48 19.47
C SER A 12 -57.88 14.66 18.17
N SER A 13 -57.56 13.36 18.21
CA SER A 13 -58.19 12.17 18.82
C SER A 13 -59.14 11.41 17.88
N ASP A 14 -59.15 10.09 18.07
CA ASP A 14 -60.11 9.08 17.60
C ASP A 14 -59.95 8.61 16.13
N SER A 15 -59.99 7.32 15.78
CA SER A 15 -60.44 6.11 16.50
C SER A 15 -60.14 4.83 15.69
N ASN A 16 -59.98 3.73 16.45
CA ASN A 16 -60.40 2.33 16.23
C ASN A 16 -60.15 1.55 14.91
N SER A 17 -59.66 0.31 15.10
CA SER A 17 -60.28 -0.98 14.68
C SER A 17 -59.16 -1.99 14.34
N SER A 18 -58.71 -2.81 15.30
CA SER A 18 -59.14 -4.21 15.54
C SER A 18 -59.02 -5.16 14.34
N THR A 19 -58.01 -6.05 14.38
CA THR A 19 -58.19 -7.49 14.12
C THR A 19 -57.06 -8.30 14.75
N THR A 20 -57.46 -9.10 15.74
CA THR A 20 -56.77 -10.28 16.29
C THR A 20 -57.07 -11.50 15.43
N GLU A 21 -56.05 -12.34 15.16
CA GLU A 21 -56.09 -13.82 15.04
C GLU A 21 -54.64 -14.27 14.70
N ALA A 22 -53.90 -14.89 15.63
CA ALA A 22 -53.85 -16.34 15.91
C ALA A 22 -53.45 -17.14 14.65
N SER A 23 -52.19 -17.51 14.47
CA SER A 23 -51.49 -18.69 15.03
C SER A 23 -51.26 -19.75 13.93
N GLU A 24 -50.20 -20.55 14.11
CA GLU A 24 -49.88 -21.81 13.40
C GLU A 24 -48.98 -21.73 12.17
N SER A 25 -47.69 -22.07 12.36
CA SER A 25 -47.05 -23.19 11.66
C SER A 25 -45.61 -23.40 12.15
N GLU A 26 -45.49 -24.09 13.28
CA GLU A 26 -44.32 -24.93 13.54
C GLU A 26 -44.44 -26.26 12.78
N SER A 27 -43.28 -26.89 12.57
CA SER A 27 -43.04 -28.26 12.06
C SER A 27 -42.84 -28.37 10.54
N LEU A 28 -41.58 -28.57 10.13
CA LEU A 28 -41.09 -29.92 9.77
C LEU A 28 -39.54 -29.97 9.69
N LYS A 29 -38.98 -30.74 10.64
CA LYS A 29 -37.88 -31.72 10.52
C LYS A 29 -36.41 -31.28 10.37
N ALA A 30 -35.74 -31.46 11.51
CA ALA A 30 -34.39 -31.96 11.65
C ALA A 30 -34.05 -33.17 10.74
N GLN A 31 -32.79 -33.24 10.28
CA GLN A 31 -31.88 -34.39 10.38
C GLN A 31 -30.68 -34.20 9.43
N HIS A 32 -29.48 -34.06 9.98
CA HIS A 32 -28.32 -34.92 9.70
C HIS A 32 -27.03 -34.32 10.28
N ALA A 33 -26.76 -34.67 11.54
CA ALA A 33 -25.41 -34.72 12.10
C ALA A 33 -25.01 -36.20 12.21
N ALA A 34 -23.96 -36.62 11.50
CA ALA A 34 -23.24 -37.85 11.82
C ALA A 34 -21.80 -37.82 11.28
N LYS A 35 -20.88 -37.51 12.20
CA LYS A 35 -19.68 -38.29 12.52
C LYS A 35 -18.82 -38.80 11.35
N ARG A 36 -17.59 -38.28 11.25
CA ARG A 36 -16.42 -39.09 10.86
C ARG A 36 -15.17 -38.64 11.61
N ASN A 37 -14.96 -39.29 12.76
CA ASN A 37 -13.66 -39.41 13.42
C ASN A 37 -12.82 -40.47 12.68
N LYS A 38 -11.59 -40.14 12.28
CA LYS A 38 -10.51 -41.13 12.15
C LYS A 38 -9.19 -40.56 12.66
N LYS A 39 -8.75 -41.11 13.79
CA LYS A 39 -7.40 -41.03 14.36
C LYS A 39 -6.45 -41.95 13.60
N HIS A 40 -5.19 -41.53 13.49
CA HIS A 40 -3.91 -42.27 13.61
C HIS A 40 -2.84 -41.69 12.66
N PRO A 41 -1.54 -41.94 12.89
CA PRO A 41 -0.77 -41.85 14.13
C PRO A 41 0.46 -40.94 14.00
N LYS A 42 1.09 -40.67 15.15
CA LYS A 42 2.31 -39.87 15.31
C LYS A 42 3.52 -40.59 14.69
N GLY A 43 4.17 -39.94 13.72
CA GLY A 43 5.51 -40.28 13.22
C GLY A 43 6.49 -39.20 13.62
N GLY A 44 7.38 -39.50 14.58
CA GLY A 44 8.46 -38.61 14.99
C GLY A 44 9.56 -38.56 13.94
N SER A 45 9.89 -37.36 13.46
CA SER A 45 11.08 -37.12 12.65
C SER A 45 12.04 -36.21 13.41
N ARG A 46 13.16 -36.81 13.81
CA ARG A 46 14.24 -36.21 14.59
C ARG A 46 15.14 -35.43 13.62
N MET A 47 14.99 -34.11 13.59
CA MET A 47 15.86 -33.21 12.82
C MET A 47 17.27 -33.20 13.41
N THR A 48 18.24 -33.59 12.58
CA THR A 48 19.68 -33.48 12.83
C THR A 48 20.11 -32.02 12.60
N GLN A 49 20.61 -31.37 13.66
CA GLN A 49 21.30 -30.08 13.57
C GLN A 49 22.65 -30.26 12.86
N LYS A 50 22.78 -29.70 11.65
CA LYS A 50 24.09 -29.50 11.01
C LYS A 50 24.55 -28.07 11.25
N ASN A 51 25.47 -27.92 12.20
CA ASN A 51 26.31 -26.74 12.40
C ASN A 51 27.11 -26.47 11.11
N LYS A 52 26.89 -25.31 10.48
CA LYS A 52 27.80 -24.74 9.48
C LYS A 52 28.51 -23.55 10.11
N SER A 53 29.75 -23.78 10.54
CA SER A 53 30.72 -22.75 10.88
C SER A 53 30.99 -21.85 9.66
N ARG A 54 30.72 -20.56 9.78
CA ARG A 54 31.12 -19.55 8.80
C ARG A 54 32.56 -19.15 9.10
N LYS A 55 33.47 -19.56 8.22
CA LYS A 55 34.87 -19.16 8.18
C LYS A 55 34.94 -17.71 7.67
N SER A 56 35.29 -16.78 8.55
CA SER A 56 35.60 -15.39 8.21
C SER A 56 36.98 -15.33 7.54
N SER A 57 37.01 -14.95 6.26
CA SER A 57 38.23 -14.65 5.52
C SER A 57 38.38 -13.13 5.42
N ALA A 58 39.41 -12.62 6.09
CA ALA A 58 39.85 -11.23 6.02
C ALA A 58 40.51 -10.98 4.65
N ARG A 59 40.14 -9.88 3.97
CA ARG A 59 40.79 -9.40 2.75
C ARG A 59 41.53 -8.11 3.08
N ALA A 60 42.85 -8.14 2.94
CA ALA A 60 43.78 -7.03 3.05
C ALA A 60 43.69 -6.09 1.81
N PRO A 61 44.21 -4.85 1.90
CA PRO A 61 43.94 -3.78 0.94
C PRO A 61 44.82 -3.83 -0.31
N HIS A 62 44.26 -3.29 -1.39
CA HIS A 62 44.86 -3.12 -2.71
C HIS A 62 45.99 -2.09 -2.70
N ALA A 63 47.10 -2.43 -3.36
CA ALA A 63 48.10 -1.48 -3.84
C ALA A 63 47.57 -0.78 -5.09
N GLU A 64 47.77 0.54 -5.13
CA GLU A 64 47.58 1.39 -6.30
C GLU A 64 48.74 1.18 -7.26
N ASP A 65 48.44 1.06 -8.55
CA ASP A 65 49.45 1.10 -9.62
C ASP A 65 48.93 2.03 -10.71
N ASP A 66 49.72 3.07 -10.94
CA ASP A 66 49.56 4.10 -11.96
C ASP A 66 49.90 3.52 -13.33
N SER A 67 49.02 3.71 -14.32
CA SER A 67 49.48 3.78 -15.71
C SER A 67 48.46 4.48 -16.61
N ASP A 68 48.79 5.73 -16.88
CA ASP A 68 49.02 6.33 -18.19
C ASP A 68 47.92 6.35 -19.27
N ALA A 69 47.80 7.55 -19.84
CA ALA A 69 46.82 7.96 -20.82
C ALA A 69 47.17 7.48 -22.23
N SER A 70 46.19 6.95 -22.94
CA SER A 70 46.21 6.86 -24.40
C SER A 70 44.89 7.38 -24.96
N ASP A 71 44.96 8.59 -25.51
CA ASP A 71 43.91 9.26 -26.26
C ASP A 71 43.59 8.45 -27.51
N SER A 72 42.39 7.86 -27.57
CA SER A 72 41.87 7.25 -28.79
C SER A 72 40.41 7.68 -28.98
N ASP A 73 40.20 8.42 -30.06
CA ASP A 73 38.97 9.07 -30.47
C ASP A 73 37.93 8.03 -30.93
N SER A 74 37.45 7.27 -29.95
CA SER A 74 36.41 6.26 -30.10
C SER A 74 35.12 6.84 -29.56
N LYS A 75 34.08 6.87 -30.41
CA LYS A 75 32.70 7.18 -30.00
C LYS A 75 32.42 6.44 -28.69
N PRO A 76 31.86 7.11 -27.67
CA PRO A 76 31.64 6.48 -26.38
C PRO A 76 30.60 5.38 -26.57
N GLU A 77 31.06 4.13 -26.73
CA GLU A 77 30.22 2.97 -26.53
C GLU A 77 29.79 3.02 -25.06
N ALA A 78 28.54 3.40 -24.85
CA ALA A 78 27.97 3.56 -23.53
C ALA A 78 28.19 2.27 -22.74
N ASN A 79 28.97 2.36 -21.66
CA ASN A 79 29.28 1.24 -20.79
C ASN A 79 27.96 0.59 -20.34
N PRO A 80 27.72 -0.70 -20.63
CA PRO A 80 26.46 -1.39 -20.29
C PRO A 80 26.07 -1.25 -18.81
N ARG A 81 27.06 -1.15 -17.91
CA ARG A 81 26.84 -0.94 -16.47
C ARG A 81 26.31 0.46 -16.13
N SER A 82 26.62 1.47 -16.96
CA SER A 82 26.11 2.84 -16.81
C SER A 82 24.62 2.90 -17.15
N ILE A 83 24.22 2.25 -18.24
CA ILE A 83 22.83 2.23 -18.72
C ILE A 83 21.91 1.54 -17.69
N GLU A 84 22.33 0.42 -17.12
CA GLU A 84 21.55 -0.24 -16.05
C GLU A 84 21.36 0.65 -14.82
N LYS A 85 22.35 1.49 -14.50
CA LYS A 85 22.29 2.45 -13.40
C LYS A 85 21.27 3.55 -13.69
N GLU A 86 21.21 4.06 -14.92
CA GLU A 86 20.20 5.05 -15.35
C GLU A 86 18.77 4.51 -15.19
N TYR A 87 18.50 3.30 -15.68
CA TYR A 87 17.19 2.67 -15.52
C TYR A 87 16.81 2.47 -14.05
N ALA A 88 17.78 2.12 -13.20
CA ALA A 88 17.56 1.99 -11.76
C ALA A 88 17.27 3.36 -11.11
N VAL A 89 17.93 4.43 -11.54
CA VAL A 89 17.67 5.80 -11.06
C VAL A 89 16.26 6.24 -11.45
N ALA A 90 15.89 6.09 -12.72
CA ALA A 90 14.55 6.41 -13.21
C ALA A 90 13.46 5.61 -12.47
N ALA A 91 13.67 4.31 -12.27
CA ALA A 91 12.77 3.45 -11.51
C ALA A 91 12.60 3.90 -10.05
N ARG A 92 13.69 4.31 -9.37
CA ARG A 92 13.63 4.84 -8.01
C ARG A 92 12.88 6.17 -7.94
N ALA A 93 13.10 7.06 -8.90
CA ALA A 93 12.43 8.34 -8.97
C ALA A 93 10.92 8.14 -9.16
N VAL A 94 10.50 7.33 -10.13
CA VAL A 94 9.07 7.06 -10.35
C VAL A 94 8.42 6.42 -9.12
N ALA A 95 9.07 5.44 -8.47
CA ALA A 95 8.56 4.82 -7.25
C ALA A 95 8.30 5.83 -6.12
N ARG A 96 9.13 6.88 -6.02
CA ARG A 96 9.05 7.84 -4.92
C ARG A 96 8.22 9.07 -5.24
N CYS A 97 8.23 9.51 -6.49
CA CYS A 97 7.70 10.82 -6.88
C CYS A 97 6.37 10.73 -7.65
N VAL A 98 6.08 9.60 -8.29
CA VAL A 98 4.96 9.48 -9.23
C VAL A 98 3.99 8.38 -8.82
N ASP A 99 4.49 7.16 -8.70
CA ASP A 99 3.68 6.00 -8.39
C ASP A 99 4.51 4.88 -7.72
N LEU A 100 4.27 4.72 -6.41
CA LEU A 100 4.87 3.67 -5.57
C LEU A 100 4.57 2.24 -6.04
N PHE A 101 3.48 2.06 -6.78
CA PHE A 101 3.02 0.79 -7.32
C PHE A 101 3.16 0.71 -8.85
N CYS A 102 3.97 1.60 -9.44
CA CYS A 102 4.16 1.66 -10.87
C CYS A 102 4.60 0.30 -11.43
N ASN A 103 3.96 -0.11 -12.52
CA ASN A 103 4.40 -1.24 -13.33
C ASN A 103 4.94 -0.68 -14.65
N PRO A 104 6.28 -0.57 -14.82
CA PRO A 104 6.88 0.05 -16.00
C PRO A 104 6.41 -0.55 -17.32
N ARG A 105 6.15 -1.86 -17.34
CA ARG A 105 5.62 -2.54 -18.53
C ARG A 105 4.22 -2.06 -18.88
N LYS A 106 3.31 -1.99 -17.90
CA LYS A 106 1.95 -1.48 -18.14
C LYS A 106 1.98 -0.02 -18.60
N VAL A 107 2.87 0.78 -18.01
CA VAL A 107 3.06 2.19 -18.41
C VAL A 107 3.49 2.27 -19.87
N VAL A 108 4.55 1.58 -20.27
CA VAL A 108 5.05 1.59 -21.66
C VAL A 108 4.01 1.04 -22.62
N ASP A 109 3.42 -0.13 -22.34
CA ASP A 109 2.41 -0.74 -23.20
C ASP A 109 1.22 0.21 -23.41
N TYR A 110 0.79 0.92 -22.35
CA TYR A 110 -0.33 1.86 -22.44
C TYR A 110 0.00 3.14 -23.22
N ILE A 111 1.17 3.72 -22.99
CA ILE A 111 1.58 4.93 -23.72
C ILE A 111 1.76 4.64 -25.21
N LEU A 112 2.22 3.43 -25.58
CA LEU A 112 2.28 3.03 -26.98
C LEU A 112 0.88 2.98 -27.61
N LEU A 113 -0.12 2.40 -26.92
CA LEU A 113 -1.51 2.40 -27.40
C LEU A 113 -2.09 3.82 -27.54
N LEU A 114 -1.74 4.75 -26.64
CA LEU A 114 -2.16 6.14 -26.75
C LEU A 114 -1.52 6.85 -27.96
N LYS A 115 -0.23 6.61 -28.20
CA LYS A 115 0.48 7.17 -29.36
C LYS A 115 -0.06 6.61 -30.68
N GLU A 116 -0.41 5.33 -30.72
CA GLU A 116 -1.09 4.73 -31.87
C GLU A 116 -2.46 5.38 -32.11
N GLU A 117 -3.25 5.62 -31.05
CA GLU A 117 -4.52 6.34 -31.17
C GLU A 117 -4.35 7.75 -31.75
N GLU A 118 -3.35 8.48 -31.29
CA GLU A 118 -3.05 9.83 -31.76
C GLU A 118 -2.57 9.83 -33.22
N ALA A 119 -1.71 8.88 -33.60
CA ALA A 119 -1.25 8.72 -34.97
C ALA A 119 -2.40 8.39 -35.93
N VAL A 120 -3.35 7.53 -35.54
CA VAL A 120 -4.55 7.25 -36.33
C VAL A 120 -5.43 8.49 -36.48
N LYS A 121 -5.65 9.24 -35.38
CA LYS A 121 -6.43 10.50 -35.41
C LYS A 121 -5.79 11.56 -36.31
N ASN A 122 -4.46 11.60 -36.37
CA ASN A 122 -3.70 12.53 -37.21
C ASN A 122 -3.57 12.05 -38.67
N GLY A 123 -4.02 10.83 -38.99
CA GLY A 123 -3.88 10.23 -40.32
C GLY A 123 -2.46 9.74 -40.65
N GLU A 124 -1.61 9.57 -39.64
CA GLU A 124 -0.23 9.07 -39.78
C GLU A 124 -0.16 7.54 -39.82
N LEU A 125 -1.20 6.88 -39.32
CA LEU A 125 -1.31 5.42 -39.27
C LEU A 125 -2.66 4.98 -39.84
N GLU A 126 -2.62 4.16 -40.90
CA GLU A 126 -3.79 3.41 -41.35
C GLU A 126 -3.94 2.16 -40.47
N GLU A 127 -5.11 2.03 -39.83
CA GLU A 127 -5.41 0.95 -38.90
C GLU A 127 -6.71 0.27 -39.34
N SER A 128 -6.77 -1.06 -39.23
CA SER A 128 -8.00 -1.79 -39.54
C SER A 128 -9.08 -1.54 -38.49
N GLU A 129 -10.35 -1.67 -38.87
CA GLU A 129 -11.48 -1.51 -37.92
C GLU A 129 -11.35 -2.47 -36.71
N ALA A 130 -10.80 -3.67 -36.92
CA ALA A 130 -10.58 -4.66 -35.86
C ALA A 130 -9.49 -4.23 -34.85
N GLU A 131 -8.40 -3.64 -35.34
CA GLU A 131 -7.33 -3.10 -34.49
C GLU A 131 -7.79 -1.88 -33.71
N CYS A 132 -8.53 -0.98 -34.36
CA CYS A 132 -9.13 0.19 -33.72
C CYS A 132 -10.07 -0.22 -32.57
N LYS A 133 -10.99 -1.17 -32.80
CA LYS A 133 -11.87 -1.72 -31.75
C LYS A 133 -11.10 -2.37 -30.61
N ARG A 134 -10.04 -3.12 -30.91
CA ARG A 134 -9.19 -3.75 -29.88
C ARG A 134 -8.49 -2.70 -29.03
N ARG A 135 -7.90 -1.68 -29.64
CA ARG A 135 -7.20 -0.59 -28.96
C ARG A 135 -8.19 0.19 -28.09
N GLU A 136 -9.35 0.55 -28.62
CA GLU A 136 -10.40 1.23 -27.87
C GLU A 136 -10.82 0.43 -26.63
N ALA A 137 -11.08 -0.88 -26.78
CA ALA A 137 -11.44 -1.74 -25.67
C ALA A 137 -10.36 -1.77 -24.57
N LEU A 138 -9.08 -1.76 -24.94
CA LEU A 138 -7.97 -1.69 -23.96
C LEU A 138 -7.89 -0.32 -23.28
N LEU A 139 -8.14 0.76 -24.01
CA LEU A 139 -8.09 2.13 -23.48
C LEU A 139 -9.31 2.46 -22.58
N GLN A 140 -10.48 1.88 -22.85
CA GLN A 140 -11.70 2.09 -22.04
C GLN A 140 -11.57 1.55 -20.60
N VAL A 141 -10.72 0.55 -20.37
CA VAL A 141 -10.48 -0.02 -19.02
C VAL A 141 -9.78 0.98 -18.09
N ILE A 142 -9.13 2.01 -18.64
CA ILE A 142 -8.24 2.91 -17.88
C ILE A 142 -8.88 4.28 -17.71
N SER A 143 -9.11 4.66 -16.45
CA SER A 143 -9.73 5.93 -16.10
C SER A 143 -8.84 7.13 -16.47
N PRO A 144 -9.40 8.32 -16.73
CA PRO A 144 -8.61 9.51 -17.08
C PRO A 144 -7.47 9.81 -16.10
N LYS A 145 -7.72 9.66 -14.80
CA LYS A 145 -6.71 9.85 -13.74
C LYS A 145 -5.56 8.83 -13.83
N GLN A 146 -5.86 7.59 -14.20
CA GLN A 146 -4.82 6.58 -14.43
C GLN A 146 -4.01 6.90 -15.69
N ARG A 147 -4.65 7.42 -16.76
CA ARG A 147 -3.93 7.86 -17.97
C ARG A 147 -2.90 8.92 -17.66
N GLU A 148 -3.31 9.99 -16.96
CA GLU A 148 -2.43 11.08 -16.56
C GLU A 148 -1.27 10.58 -15.68
N ARG A 149 -1.55 9.64 -14.77
CA ARG A 149 -0.54 9.00 -13.93
C ARG A 149 0.48 8.20 -14.74
N TYR A 150 0.03 7.41 -15.71
CA TYR A 150 0.92 6.66 -16.60
C TYR A 150 1.74 7.58 -17.50
N GLN A 151 1.15 8.67 -17.99
CA GLN A 151 1.86 9.68 -18.77
C GLN A 151 3.01 10.29 -17.95
N ARG A 152 2.73 10.78 -16.73
CA ARG A 152 3.77 11.31 -15.83
C ARG A 152 4.87 10.30 -15.54
N ALA A 153 4.52 9.03 -15.32
CA ALA A 153 5.50 7.98 -15.07
C ALA A 153 6.37 7.72 -16.29
N TYR A 154 5.77 7.67 -17.49
CA TYR A 154 6.48 7.52 -18.75
C TYR A 154 7.42 8.68 -19.02
N ASP A 155 6.94 9.92 -18.91
CA ASP A 155 7.75 11.12 -19.12
C ASP A 155 8.96 11.12 -18.17
N THR A 156 8.72 10.84 -16.89
CA THR A 156 9.81 10.70 -15.90
C THR A 156 10.80 9.58 -16.26
N PHE A 157 10.33 8.45 -16.82
CA PHE A 157 11.24 7.40 -17.28
C PHE A 157 12.11 7.85 -18.46
N ILE A 158 11.52 8.54 -19.43
CA ILE A 158 12.25 9.00 -20.63
C ILE A 158 13.21 10.14 -20.27
N ASP A 159 12.82 11.06 -19.40
CA ASP A 159 13.65 12.18 -18.96
C ASP A 159 14.89 11.71 -18.19
N LEU A 160 14.74 10.70 -17.33
CA LEU A 160 15.82 10.19 -16.48
C LEU A 160 16.62 9.05 -17.11
N ALA A 161 16.07 8.36 -18.11
CA ALA A 161 16.75 7.30 -18.84
C ALA A 161 16.42 7.37 -20.35
N PRO A 162 17.00 8.34 -21.08
CA PRO A 162 16.69 8.56 -22.50
C PRO A 162 16.92 7.34 -23.39
N ALA A 163 17.91 6.49 -23.07
CA ALA A 163 18.18 5.23 -23.78
C ALA A 163 16.97 4.28 -23.80
N LEU A 164 16.04 4.40 -22.83
CA LEU A 164 14.81 3.62 -22.81
C LEU A 164 13.93 3.93 -24.02
N LYS A 165 13.93 5.18 -24.50
CA LYS A 165 13.17 5.60 -25.69
C LYS A 165 13.61 4.82 -26.93
N GLU A 166 14.92 4.62 -27.09
CA GLU A 166 15.48 3.86 -28.21
C GLU A 166 15.08 2.38 -28.15
N LEU A 167 15.07 1.80 -26.94
CA LEU A 167 14.61 0.42 -26.74
C LEU A 167 13.12 0.26 -27.06
N ILE A 168 12.29 1.23 -26.64
CA ILE A 168 10.84 1.23 -26.88
C ILE A 168 10.56 1.30 -28.38
N ASN A 169 11.27 2.17 -29.10
CA ASN A 169 11.04 2.41 -30.52
C ASN A 169 11.70 1.38 -31.44
N ASN A 170 12.43 0.39 -30.92
CA ASN A 170 13.13 -0.60 -31.73
C ASN A 170 12.50 -2.01 -31.59
N PRO A 171 11.71 -2.47 -32.58
CA PRO A 171 11.08 -3.79 -32.54
C PRO A 171 12.05 -4.96 -32.44
N LYS A 172 13.32 -4.79 -32.85
CA LYS A 172 14.34 -5.84 -32.76
C LYS A 172 14.89 -6.01 -31.33
N LYS A 173 14.67 -5.03 -30.45
CA LYS A 173 15.15 -5.01 -29.06
C LYS A 173 14.07 -5.34 -28.04
N ARG A 174 12.98 -6.00 -28.44
CA ARG A 174 11.84 -6.31 -27.55
C ARG A 174 12.22 -7.14 -26.32
N ASP A 175 13.15 -8.08 -26.45
CA ASP A 175 13.58 -8.90 -25.32
C ASP A 175 14.50 -8.13 -24.37
N GLU A 176 15.35 -7.26 -24.90
CA GLU A 176 16.15 -6.32 -24.11
C GLU A 176 15.24 -5.35 -23.34
N LEU A 177 14.25 -4.73 -24.01
CA LEU A 177 13.25 -3.88 -23.38
C LEU A 177 12.51 -4.63 -22.25
N ARG A 178 12.08 -5.87 -22.50
CA ARG A 178 11.40 -6.70 -21.48
C ARG A 178 12.31 -6.96 -20.28
N HIS A 179 13.60 -7.22 -20.52
CA HIS A 179 14.59 -7.42 -19.47
C HIS A 179 14.75 -6.15 -18.61
N VAL A 180 14.94 -5.00 -19.26
CA VAL A 180 15.10 -3.68 -18.62
C VAL A 180 13.88 -3.33 -17.78
N LEU A 181 12.67 -3.41 -18.35
CA LEU A 181 11.42 -3.11 -17.63
C LEU A 181 11.21 -4.08 -16.45
N GLY A 182 11.64 -5.33 -16.59
CA GLY A 182 11.69 -6.30 -15.49
C GLY A 182 12.64 -5.88 -14.38
N GLY A 183 13.82 -5.36 -14.72
CA GLY A 183 14.78 -4.77 -13.77
C GLY A 183 14.21 -3.55 -13.04
N MET A 184 13.62 -2.61 -13.76
CA MET A 184 12.96 -1.43 -13.19
C MET A 184 11.85 -1.81 -12.22
N LYS A 185 11.01 -2.81 -12.55
CA LYS A 185 9.98 -3.33 -11.65
C LYS A 185 10.56 -3.88 -10.35
N ARG A 186 11.69 -4.61 -10.41
CA ARG A 186 12.39 -5.10 -9.21
C ARG A 186 12.87 -3.93 -8.34
N VAL A 187 13.44 -2.89 -8.96
CA VAL A 187 13.89 -1.68 -8.25
C VAL A 187 12.72 -0.97 -7.56
N ILE A 188 11.60 -0.73 -8.25
CA ILE A 188 10.40 -0.11 -7.67
C ILE A 188 9.90 -0.93 -6.47
N THR A 189 9.85 -2.27 -6.61
CA THR A 189 9.43 -3.17 -5.54
C THR A 189 10.38 -3.12 -4.34
N SER A 190 11.69 -3.04 -4.59
CA SER A 190 12.73 -2.89 -3.55
C SER A 190 12.57 -1.57 -2.82
N VAL A 191 12.42 -0.45 -3.53
CA VAL A 191 12.24 0.88 -2.92
C VAL A 191 11.07 0.89 -1.95
N ARG A 192 9.92 0.38 -2.37
CA ARG A 192 8.75 0.25 -1.49
C ARG A 192 9.05 -0.60 -0.26
N SER A 193 9.77 -1.72 -0.44
CA SER A 193 10.09 -2.63 0.65
C SER A 193 11.05 -1.98 1.65
N ASP A 194 12.05 -1.25 1.15
CA ASP A 194 13.04 -0.52 1.95
C ASP A 194 12.40 0.65 2.71
N ASP A 195 11.55 1.43 2.05
CA ASP A 195 10.85 2.57 2.65
C ASP A 195 9.90 2.06 3.76
N CYS A 196 9.15 0.98 3.50
CA CYS A 196 8.32 0.33 4.52
C CYS A 196 9.15 -0.30 5.65
N ALA A 197 10.32 -0.89 5.36
CA ALA A 197 11.17 -1.48 6.39
C ALA A 197 11.70 -0.40 7.36
N ARG A 198 12.18 0.72 6.83
CA ARG A 198 12.66 1.85 7.62
C ARG A 198 11.55 2.52 8.42
N LEU A 199 10.34 2.60 7.85
CA LEU A 199 9.19 3.10 8.59
C LEU A 199 8.87 2.19 9.79
N LYS A 200 8.87 0.87 9.59
CA LYS A 200 8.57 -0.11 10.65
C LYS A 200 9.50 0.00 11.85
N GLU A 201 10.78 0.32 11.64
CA GLU A 201 11.74 0.53 12.73
C GLU A 201 11.42 1.79 13.56
N ARG A 202 10.78 2.79 12.95
CA ARG A 202 10.56 4.09 13.58
C ARG A 202 9.12 4.32 14.03
N ILE A 203 8.17 3.55 13.51
CA ILE A 203 6.74 3.80 13.69
C ILE A 203 6.32 3.80 15.16
N GLY A 204 6.94 2.96 15.99
CA GLY A 204 6.70 2.91 17.43
C GLY A 204 6.91 4.26 18.15
N ARG A 205 7.83 5.09 17.65
CA ARG A 205 8.13 6.41 18.21
C ARG A 205 7.01 7.43 18.00
N TYR A 206 6.09 7.17 17.07
CA TYR A 206 5.00 8.09 16.73
C TYR A 206 3.66 7.70 17.36
N VAL A 207 3.62 6.55 18.04
CA VAL A 207 2.45 6.04 18.76
C VAL A 207 2.01 6.95 19.91
N PRO A 208 2.93 7.50 20.76
CA PRO A 208 2.51 8.43 21.80
C PRO A 208 1.91 9.72 21.21
N ALA A 209 0.94 10.31 21.90
CA ALA A 209 0.34 11.58 21.50
C ALA A 209 1.38 12.71 21.50
N ASN A 210 2.31 12.75 22.45
CA ASN A 210 3.49 13.61 22.38
C ASN A 210 4.80 12.79 22.36
N PRO A 211 5.36 12.48 21.17
CA PRO A 211 6.58 11.69 21.04
C PRO A 211 7.81 12.25 21.76
N ALA A 212 7.81 13.54 22.11
CA ALA A 212 8.91 14.18 22.81
C ALA A 212 8.82 14.03 24.34
N LYS A 213 7.63 13.68 24.87
CA LYS A 213 7.36 13.64 26.32
C LYS A 213 6.84 12.28 26.78
N ASP A 214 6.04 11.63 25.97
CA ASP A 214 5.27 10.46 26.36
C ASP A 214 5.98 9.19 25.92
N ILE A 215 5.88 8.16 26.76
CA ILE A 215 6.40 6.82 26.49
C ILE A 215 5.21 5.86 26.51
N VAL A 216 5.14 5.02 25.48
CA VAL A 216 4.13 3.96 25.41
C VAL A 216 4.49 2.84 26.40
N SER A 217 3.50 2.38 27.15
CA SER A 217 3.62 1.23 28.04
C SER A 217 2.78 0.05 27.51
N PRO A 218 3.34 -1.16 27.35
CA PRO A 218 4.77 -1.48 27.47
C PRO A 218 5.61 -0.78 26.37
N PRO A 219 6.94 -0.61 26.56
CA PRO A 219 7.77 0.00 25.53
C PRO A 219 7.75 -0.78 24.20
N ILE A 220 7.60 -0.07 23.09
CA ILE A 220 7.76 -0.65 21.75
C ILE A 220 9.25 -0.69 21.42
N HIS A 221 9.87 -1.85 21.53
CA HIS A 221 11.27 -2.03 21.16
C HIS A 221 11.47 -1.84 19.65
N ASP A 222 12.42 -0.98 19.26
CA ASP A 222 12.80 -0.65 17.88
C ASP A 222 13.92 -1.55 17.32
N GLY A 223 14.21 -2.68 17.99
CA GLY A 223 15.29 -3.60 17.64
C GLY A 223 14.95 -4.67 16.60
N GLN A 224 15.99 -5.30 16.03
CA GLN A 224 15.92 -6.44 15.09
C GLN A 224 15.35 -7.74 15.68
N THR A 225 15.00 -7.76 16.96
CA THR A 225 14.42 -8.90 17.67
C THR A 225 12.95 -9.11 17.32
N SER A 226 12.46 -10.32 17.64
CA SER A 226 11.10 -10.83 17.40
C SER A 226 10.01 -9.76 17.41
N ARG A 227 9.21 -9.69 16.33
CA ARG A 227 8.05 -8.81 16.18
C ARG A 227 6.82 -9.20 17.01
N SER A 228 7.01 -10.09 17.98
CA SER A 228 5.94 -10.63 18.81
C SER A 228 5.24 -9.56 19.66
N HIS A 229 5.87 -8.40 19.87
CA HIS A 229 5.33 -7.27 20.64
C HIS A 229 4.70 -6.16 19.78
N LEU A 230 4.41 -6.40 18.49
CA LEU A 230 3.75 -5.44 17.61
C LEU A 230 2.33 -5.88 17.24
N GLY A 231 1.57 -4.98 16.63
CA GLY A 231 0.21 -5.25 16.17
C GLY A 231 -0.74 -5.52 17.32
N PHE A 232 -1.59 -6.54 17.19
CA PHE A 232 -2.59 -6.89 18.21
C PHE A 232 -1.99 -7.44 19.52
N ASN A 233 -0.71 -7.81 19.54
CA ASN A 233 -0.06 -8.27 20.78
C ASN A 233 0.29 -7.11 21.73
N HIS A 234 0.29 -5.87 21.23
CA HIS A 234 0.61 -4.69 22.01
C HIS A 234 -0.67 -3.92 22.34
N PRO A 235 -0.97 -3.60 23.61
CA PRO A 235 -2.25 -3.02 24.00
C PRO A 235 -2.58 -1.69 23.28
N VAL A 236 -1.61 -0.76 23.20
CA VAL A 236 -1.83 0.52 22.50
C VAL A 236 -1.97 0.36 20.98
N LEU A 237 -1.10 -0.41 20.32
CA LEU A 237 -1.21 -0.64 18.88
C LEU A 237 -2.48 -1.44 18.53
N ALA A 238 -2.90 -2.37 19.38
CA ALA A 238 -4.12 -3.13 19.21
C ALA A 238 -5.35 -2.21 19.26
N ARG A 239 -5.38 -1.21 20.16
CA ARG A 239 -6.43 -0.18 20.18
C ARG A 239 -6.44 0.65 18.89
N PHE A 240 -5.27 0.97 18.34
CA PHE A 240 -5.15 1.77 17.12
C PHE A 240 -5.61 0.99 15.89
N LEU A 241 -5.24 -0.29 15.82
CA LEU A 241 -5.59 -1.20 14.73
C LEU A 241 -6.99 -1.82 14.86
N CYS A 242 -7.66 -1.61 15.99
CA CYS A 242 -9.01 -2.07 16.23
C CYS A 242 -9.93 -1.42 15.17
N PRO A 243 -10.83 -2.20 14.52
CA PRO A 243 -11.91 -1.65 13.71
C PRO A 243 -12.63 -0.53 14.47
N ILE A 244 -12.92 0.59 13.80
CA ILE A 244 -13.46 1.77 14.48
C ILE A 244 -14.78 1.48 15.21
N GLU A 245 -15.62 0.60 14.65
CA GLU A 245 -16.88 0.13 15.25
C GLU A 245 -16.70 -0.57 16.62
N HIS A 246 -15.51 -1.11 16.88
CA HIS A 246 -15.16 -1.80 18.13
C HIS A 246 -14.22 -0.96 19.02
N ALA A 247 -13.96 0.30 18.67
CA ALA A 247 -13.08 1.17 19.43
C ALA A 247 -13.60 1.40 20.86
N LYS A 248 -14.92 1.63 21.01
CA LYS A 248 -15.59 1.78 22.31
C LYS A 248 -15.51 0.50 23.13
N ASP A 249 -15.78 -0.66 22.53
CA ASP A 249 -15.61 -1.98 23.18
C ASP A 249 -14.18 -2.19 23.70
N TYR A 250 -13.18 -1.67 22.98
CA TYR A 250 -11.79 -1.75 23.39
C TYR A 250 -11.51 -0.80 24.57
N ASP A 251 -12.07 0.40 24.59
CA ASP A 251 -11.90 1.34 25.69
C ASP A 251 -12.55 0.85 26.98
N GLU A 252 -13.69 0.15 26.88
CA GLU A 252 -14.41 -0.46 28.00
C GLU A 252 -13.74 -1.74 28.53
N ASP A 253 -13.32 -2.64 27.64
CA ASP A 253 -12.64 -3.90 27.98
C ASP A 253 -11.40 -4.13 27.10
N PRO A 254 -10.27 -3.46 27.41
CA PRO A 254 -9.07 -3.53 26.58
C PRO A 254 -8.51 -4.95 26.44
N ASP A 255 -8.53 -5.75 27.52
CA ASP A 255 -7.98 -7.10 27.51
C ASP A 255 -8.90 -8.08 26.77
N GLY A 256 -10.20 -8.06 27.05
CA GLY A 256 -11.15 -8.96 26.40
C GLY A 256 -11.31 -8.65 24.91
N THR A 257 -11.41 -7.37 24.54
CA THR A 257 -11.49 -6.97 23.13
C THR A 257 -10.18 -7.26 22.38
N ARG A 258 -9.02 -7.05 23.01
CA ARG A 258 -7.73 -7.50 22.42
C ARG A 258 -7.69 -9.02 22.21
N GLN A 259 -8.19 -9.82 23.15
CA GLN A 259 -8.26 -11.27 22.95
C GLN A 259 -9.20 -11.67 21.82
N LYS A 260 -10.34 -10.97 21.65
CA LYS A 260 -11.26 -11.16 20.51
C LYS A 260 -10.60 -10.80 19.16
N LEU A 261 -9.73 -9.79 19.12
CA LEU A 261 -8.93 -9.47 17.93
C LEU A 261 -7.89 -10.57 17.65
N LEU A 262 -7.15 -11.00 18.68
CA LEU A 262 -6.08 -12.01 18.54
C LEU A 262 -6.60 -13.39 18.09
N ASN A 263 -7.80 -13.78 18.53
CA ASN A 263 -8.42 -15.05 18.12
C ASN A 263 -9.29 -14.94 16.87
N GLY A 264 -9.37 -13.74 16.25
CA GLY A 264 -10.14 -13.49 15.03
C GLY A 264 -11.66 -13.50 15.20
N LYS A 265 -12.18 -13.38 16.43
CA LYS A 265 -13.61 -13.18 16.68
C LYS A 265 -14.08 -11.81 16.18
N ILE A 266 -13.26 -10.78 16.37
CA ILE A 266 -13.41 -9.50 15.66
C ILE A 266 -12.60 -9.61 14.37
N LYS A 267 -13.29 -9.52 13.24
CA LYS A 267 -12.66 -9.63 11.91
C LYS A 267 -12.22 -8.24 11.46
N VAL A 268 -10.94 -8.13 11.12
CA VAL A 268 -10.42 -6.93 10.43
C VAL A 268 -10.46 -7.22 8.93
N THR A 269 -11.46 -6.68 8.26
CA THR A 269 -11.63 -6.78 6.80
C THR A 269 -11.09 -5.53 6.11
N GLU A 270 -10.98 -5.58 4.78
CA GLU A 270 -10.54 -4.44 3.97
C GLU A 270 -11.55 -3.28 3.91
N ASP A 271 -12.81 -3.56 4.22
CA ASP A 271 -13.91 -2.59 4.22
C ASP A 271 -14.02 -1.79 5.51
N VAL A 272 -13.34 -2.22 6.58
CA VAL A 272 -13.42 -1.57 7.89
C VAL A 272 -12.08 -0.92 8.23
N PHE A 273 -12.15 0.39 8.44
CA PHE A 273 -10.98 1.19 8.75
C PHE A 273 -10.60 1.07 10.24
N PRO A 274 -9.30 1.02 10.55
CA PRO A 274 -8.81 1.03 11.93
C PRO A 274 -9.01 2.40 12.59
N ALA A 275 -9.16 2.40 13.92
CA ALA A 275 -9.44 3.60 14.70
C ALA A 275 -8.37 4.72 14.55
N PHE A 276 -7.11 4.37 14.28
CA PHE A 276 -6.03 5.36 14.12
C PHE A 276 -6.21 6.34 12.96
N ILE A 277 -7.17 6.10 12.06
CA ILE A 277 -7.48 6.99 10.96
C ILE A 277 -8.25 8.23 11.44
N TRP A 278 -9.04 8.11 12.50
CA TRP A 278 -9.87 9.22 13.00
C TRP A 278 -9.14 10.09 14.02
N ALA A 279 -9.59 11.35 14.13
CA ALA A 279 -9.12 12.33 15.10
C ALA A 279 -9.25 11.87 16.56
N GLY A 280 -8.62 12.61 17.45
CA GLY A 280 -8.73 12.46 18.90
C GLY A 280 -7.53 11.80 19.58
N GLU A 281 -7.59 11.75 20.92
CA GLU A 281 -6.54 11.23 21.79
C GLU A 281 -7.15 10.32 22.88
N PRO A 282 -7.04 8.97 22.75
CA PRO A 282 -6.40 8.23 21.66
C PRO A 282 -7.18 8.37 20.33
N PRO A 283 -6.54 8.09 19.17
CA PRO A 283 -7.19 8.20 17.87
C PRO A 283 -8.50 7.39 17.77
N GLY A 284 -9.50 8.02 17.15
CA GLY A 284 -10.85 7.47 16.99
C GLY A 284 -11.77 7.64 18.19
N VAL A 285 -11.35 8.33 19.25
CA VAL A 285 -12.26 8.68 20.36
C VAL A 285 -13.34 9.67 19.93
N ASP A 286 -13.03 10.54 18.97
CA ASP A 286 -13.96 11.55 18.43
C ASP A 286 -14.85 10.99 17.31
N PHE A 287 -14.84 9.67 17.09
CA PHE A 287 -15.63 9.05 16.03
C PHE A 287 -17.14 9.16 16.29
N ASN A 288 -17.83 9.65 15.28
CA ASN A 288 -19.28 9.84 15.29
C ASN A 288 -19.94 8.93 14.24
N ASP A 289 -20.77 7.99 14.69
CA ASP A 289 -21.50 7.06 13.83
C ASP A 289 -22.46 7.78 12.87
N ASP A 290 -23.02 8.92 13.30
CA ASP A 290 -23.92 9.75 12.48
C ASP A 290 -23.15 10.57 11.41
N SER A 291 -21.82 10.67 11.56
CA SER A 291 -20.95 11.51 10.74
C SER A 291 -19.59 10.83 10.51
N MET A 292 -19.60 9.64 9.88
CA MET A 292 -18.41 8.78 9.77
C MET A 292 -17.19 9.43 9.10
N LEU A 293 -17.37 10.47 8.29
CA LEU A 293 -16.27 11.16 7.60
C LEU A 293 -15.63 12.27 8.45
N GLU A 294 -16.30 12.70 9.51
CA GLU A 294 -15.79 13.72 10.42
C GLU A 294 -14.53 13.23 11.13
N GLY A 295 -13.45 14.01 11.05
CA GLY A 295 -12.15 13.63 11.61
C GLY A 295 -11.45 12.47 10.89
N MET A 296 -11.97 11.95 9.78
CA MET A 296 -11.33 10.87 9.03
C MET A 296 -10.01 11.34 8.41
N PHE A 297 -8.96 10.53 8.56
CA PHE A 297 -7.57 10.83 8.19
C PHE A 297 -6.86 11.90 9.04
N GLU A 298 -7.46 12.33 10.15
CA GLU A 298 -6.88 13.32 11.06
C GLU A 298 -6.26 12.70 12.33
N GLY A 299 -6.29 11.38 12.46
CA GLY A 299 -5.63 10.69 13.57
C GLY A 299 -4.13 10.98 13.60
N TYR A 300 -3.64 11.49 14.74
CA TYR A 300 -2.27 12.02 14.86
C TYR A 300 -1.20 11.01 14.45
N PHE A 301 -1.45 9.71 14.69
CA PHE A 301 -0.54 8.63 14.34
C PHE A 301 -0.39 8.50 12.82
N LEU A 302 -1.52 8.56 12.08
CA LEU A 302 -1.51 8.53 10.62
C LEU A 302 -0.84 9.77 10.04
N THR A 303 -1.17 10.96 10.54
CA THR A 303 -0.60 12.22 10.04
C THR A 303 0.93 12.20 10.17
N ARG A 304 1.45 11.76 11.32
CA ARG A 304 2.90 11.63 11.56
C ARG A 304 3.55 10.55 10.70
N ALA A 305 2.91 9.39 10.57
CA ALA A 305 3.41 8.31 9.71
C ALA A 305 3.47 8.75 8.24
N SER A 306 2.48 9.51 7.78
CA SER A 306 2.42 10.08 6.43
C SER A 306 3.54 11.11 6.20
N HIS A 307 3.79 12.00 7.17
CA HIS A 307 4.89 12.96 7.07
C HIS A 307 6.27 12.29 6.97
N LEU A 308 6.46 11.09 7.52
CA LEU A 308 7.72 10.35 7.35
C LEU A 308 7.97 9.94 5.91
N PHE A 309 6.93 9.54 5.18
CA PHE A 309 7.08 9.27 3.75
C PHE A 309 7.53 10.53 3.01
N SER A 310 6.95 11.70 3.34
CA SER A 310 7.34 12.99 2.76
C SER A 310 8.73 13.47 3.19
N ILE A 311 9.15 13.23 4.43
CA ILE A 311 10.46 13.66 4.96
C ILE A 311 11.59 12.73 4.49
N ILE A 312 11.38 11.40 4.52
CA ILE A 312 12.32 10.42 3.93
C ILE A 312 12.53 10.77 2.46
N TYR A 313 11.47 11.18 1.76
CA TYR A 313 11.54 11.66 0.39
C TYR A 313 12.45 12.89 0.21
N LEU A 314 12.26 13.94 1.03
CA LEU A 314 13.09 15.16 0.97
C LEU A 314 14.55 14.91 1.32
N LEU A 315 14.81 14.09 2.36
CA LEU A 315 16.18 13.79 2.82
C LEU A 315 16.94 12.89 1.85
N THR A 316 16.26 11.99 1.15
CA THR A 316 16.90 11.11 0.15
C THR A 316 17.26 11.87 -1.12
N HIS A 317 16.52 12.92 -1.48
CA HIS A 317 16.82 13.76 -2.64
C HIS A 317 17.93 14.78 -2.38
N ARG A 318 18.05 15.32 -1.16
CA ARG A 318 19.11 16.29 -0.83
C ARG A 318 20.52 15.70 -0.79
N ARG A 319 20.65 14.38 -0.64
CA ARG A 319 21.95 13.70 -0.51
C ARG A 319 22.60 13.28 -1.84
N ASN A 320 21.89 13.43 -2.95
CA ASN A 320 22.35 13.07 -4.30
C ASN A 320 22.57 14.31 -5.20
N ARG A 321 22.66 15.50 -4.62
CA ARG A 321 23.20 16.72 -5.25
C ARG A 321 24.46 17.11 -4.50
#